data_AF-A0A8C5RA05-F1
#
_entry.id   AF-A0A8C5RA05-F1
#
_cell.length_a   1.000
_cell.length_b   1.000
_cell.length_c   1.000
_cell.angle_alpha   90.00
_cell.angle_beta   90.00
_cell.angle_gamma   90.00
#
_symmetry.space_group_name_H-M   'P 1'
#
loop_
_entity.id
_entity.type
_entity.pdbx_description
1 polymer ?
#
loop_
_entity_poly.entity_id
_entity_poly.type
_entity_poly.pdbx_seq_one_letter_code
_entity_poly.pdbx_strand_id
1 'polypeptide(L)'
;MLLIALAVFFGACYIIYLKTLQSKMIMFGRELTMANQYGIAGAVSFPFFWLAGAGAAVFWVLGATLVVIGSHAAFHEVEGDVEELQMEPV
;
A
#
# COMPACT_ATOMS: atom_id res chain seq x y z
N MET A 1 -0.32 -9.56 -12.31
CA MET A 1 -1.20 -10.33 -11.40
C MET A 1 -1.78 -9.47 -10.28
N LEU A 2 -0.99 -8.64 -9.59
CA LEU A 2 -1.52 -7.74 -8.55
C LEU A 2 -2.55 -6.71 -9.03
N LEU A 3 -2.33 -6.05 -10.18
CA LEU A 3 -3.31 -5.11 -10.75
C LEU A 3 -4.65 -5.79 -11.06
N ILE A 4 -4.61 -7.04 -11.52
CA ILE A 4 -5.80 -7.85 -11.79
C ILE A 4 -6.49 -8.20 -10.45
N ALA A 5 -5.72 -8.58 -9.42
CA ALA A 5 -6.27 -8.84 -8.09
C ALA A 5 -6.93 -7.58 -7.48
N LEU A 6 -6.33 -6.41 -7.65
CA LEU A 6 -6.92 -5.12 -7.23
C LEU A 6 -8.21 -4.83 -8.00
N ALA A 7 -8.22 -5.01 -9.32
CA ALA A 7 -9.42 -4.80 -10.13
C ALA A 7 -10.58 -5.71 -9.71
N VAL A 8 -10.30 -7.00 -9.46
CA VAL A 8 -11.29 -7.97 -8.98
C VAL A 8 -11.76 -7.61 -7.56
N PHE A 9 -10.86 -7.19 -6.67
CA PHE A 9 -11.21 -6.81 -5.31
C PHE A 9 -12.04 -5.53 -5.24
N PHE A 10 -11.65 -4.47 -5.97
CA PHE A 10 -12.44 -3.25 -6.05
C PHE A 10 -13.79 -3.52 -6.72
N GLY A 11 -13.84 -4.38 -7.74
CA GLY A 11 -15.09 -4.83 -8.34
C GLY A 11 -16.01 -5.55 -7.33
N ALA A 12 -15.45 -6.48 -6.54
CA ALA A 12 -16.20 -7.20 -5.51
C ALA A 12 -16.70 -6.26 -4.40
N CYS A 13 -15.83 -5.37 -3.89
CA CYS A 13 -16.20 -4.36 -2.91
C CYS A 13 -17.27 -3.40 -3.44
N TYR A 14 -17.20 -3.00 -4.71
CA TYR A 14 -18.19 -2.13 -5.35
C TYR A 14 -19.55 -2.82 -5.50
N ILE A 15 -19.57 -4.10 -5.88
CA ILE A 15 -20.81 -4.89 -5.93
C ILE A 15 -21.43 -5.03 -4.54
N ILE A 16 -20.62 -5.32 -3.52
CA ILE A 16 -21.08 -5.41 -2.12
C ILE A 16 -21.63 -4.06 -1.66
N TYR A 17 -20.93 -2.95 -1.96
CA TYR A 17 -21.37 -1.60 -1.64
C TYR A 17 -22.73 -1.26 -2.26
N LEU A 18 -22.89 -1.50 -3.56
CA LEU A 18 -24.16 -1.30 -4.25
C LEU A 18 -25.29 -2.14 -3.63
N LYS A 19 -25.01 -3.39 -3.28
CA LYS A 19 -25.99 -4.29 -2.64
C LYS A 19 -26.40 -3.80 -1.25
N THR A 20 -25.44 -3.25 -0.51
CA THR A 20 -25.65 -2.66 0.81
C THR A 20 -26.43 -1.34 0.75
N LEU A 21 -26.30 -0.56 -0.32
CA LEU A 21 -27.14 0.62 -0.57
C LEU A 21 -28.59 0.26 -0.89
N GLN A 22 -28.81 -0.89 -1.55
CA GLN A 22 -30.14 -1.35 -1.94
C GLN A 22 -30.90 -2.05 -0.78
N SER A 23 -30.19 -2.70 0.15
CA SER A 23 -30.81 -3.37 1.29
C SER A 23 -29.86 -3.41 2.48
N LYS A 24 -30.33 -3.05 3.68
CA LYS A 24 -29.57 -3.26 4.91
C LYS A 24 -29.22 -4.73 5.02
N MET A 25 -27.93 -5.06 4.99
CA MET A 25 -27.47 -6.44 5.11
C MET A 25 -27.60 -6.88 6.58
N ILE A 26 -28.69 -7.56 6.88
CA ILE A 26 -28.95 -8.14 8.21
C ILE A 26 -28.30 -9.54 8.20
N MET A 27 -27.18 -9.71 8.91
CA MET A 27 -26.57 -11.02 9.09
C MET A 27 -26.88 -11.47 10.52
N PHE A 28 -27.42 -12.68 10.67
CA PHE A 28 -27.69 -13.26 12.00
C PHE A 28 -28.68 -12.46 12.89
N GLY A 29 -29.60 -11.69 12.29
CA GLY A 29 -30.60 -10.92 13.05
C GLY A 29 -30.05 -9.65 13.73
N ARG A 30 -28.80 -9.27 13.46
CA ARG A 30 -28.18 -8.00 13.87
C ARG A 30 -27.84 -7.17 12.63
N GLU A 31 -28.04 -5.85 12.72
CA GLU A 31 -27.59 -4.94 11.68
C GLU A 31 -26.05 -4.96 11.65
N LEU A 32 -25.46 -5.44 10.55
CA LEU A 32 -24.03 -5.31 10.35
C LEU A 32 -23.72 -3.87 9.98
N THR A 33 -22.97 -3.18 10.86
CA THR A 33 -22.42 -1.87 10.56
C THR A 33 -21.53 -1.94 9.32
N MET A 34 -21.52 -0.87 8.52
CA MET A 34 -20.73 -0.79 7.29
C MET A 34 -19.26 -1.13 7.53
N ALA A 35 -18.70 -0.66 8.65
CA ALA A 35 -17.31 -0.93 9.05
C ALA A 35 -17.03 -2.43 9.20
N ASN A 36 -18.00 -3.21 9.70
CA ASN A 36 -17.82 -4.64 9.91
C ASN A 36 -17.88 -5.42 8.59
N GLN A 37 -18.71 -5.00 7.64
CA GLN A 37 -18.76 -5.60 6.29
C GLN A 37 -17.45 -5.36 5.52
N TYR A 38 -16.93 -4.14 5.55
CA TYR A 38 -15.63 -3.84 4.93
C TYR A 38 -14.47 -4.52 5.65
N GLY A 39 -14.54 -4.63 6.98
CA GLY A 39 -13.56 -5.37 7.77
C GLY A 39 -13.49 -6.85 7.39
N ILE A 40 -14.64 -7.52 7.25
CA ILE A 40 -14.71 -8.93 6.83
C ILE A 40 -14.27 -9.08 5.38
N ALA A 41 -14.74 -8.22 4.47
CA ALA A 41 -14.32 -8.24 3.07
C ALA A 41 -12.80 -8.05 2.93
N GLY A 42 -12.25 -7.11 3.70
CA GLY A 42 -10.81 -6.87 3.82
C GLY A 42 -10.08 -8.11 4.35
N ALA A 43 -10.51 -8.67 5.48
CA ALA A 43 -9.88 -9.85 6.09
C ALA A 43 -9.89 -11.08 5.17
N VAL A 44 -10.97 -11.31 4.41
CA VAL A 44 -11.05 -12.42 3.45
C VAL A 44 -10.17 -12.17 2.23
N SER A 45 -10.05 -10.92 1.77
CA SER A 45 -9.22 -10.56 0.61
C SER A 45 -7.73 -10.43 0.91
N PHE A 46 -7.36 -10.16 2.16
CA PHE A 46 -5.99 -9.90 2.57
C PHE A 46 -5.00 -11.05 2.24
N PRO A 47 -5.35 -12.34 2.47
CA PRO A 47 -4.51 -13.46 2.04
C PRO A 47 -4.31 -13.52 0.53
N PHE A 48 -5.33 -13.20 -0.26
CA PHE A 48 -5.24 -13.21 -1.73
C PHE A 48 -4.32 -12.11 -2.24
N PHE A 49 -4.36 -10.91 -1.63
CA PHE A 49 -3.44 -9.84 -1.98
C PHE A 49 -2.00 -10.16 -1.64
N TRP A 50 -1.78 -10.81 -0.49
CA TRP A 50 -0.45 -11.27 -0.10
C TRP A 50 0.11 -12.27 -1.13
N LEU A 51 -0.68 -13.28 -1.50
CA LEU A 51 -0.33 -14.26 -2.54
C LEU A 51 -0.13 -13.64 -3.92
N ALA A 52 -0.89 -12.59 -4.26
CA ALA A 52 -0.75 -11.86 -5.51
C ALA A 52 0.49 -10.93 -5.56
N GLY A 53 1.23 -10.81 -4.46
CA GLY A 53 2.49 -10.06 -4.39
C GLY A 53 2.37 -8.63 -3.83
N ALA A 54 1.34 -8.33 -3.03
CA ALA A 54 1.17 -6.99 -2.46
C ALA A 54 2.32 -6.55 -1.56
N GLY A 55 2.85 -7.46 -0.75
CA GLY A 55 4.04 -7.18 0.07
C GLY A 55 5.25 -6.80 -0.77
N ALA A 56 5.52 -7.54 -1.86
CA ALA A 56 6.63 -7.26 -2.76
C ALA A 56 6.45 -5.91 -3.48
N ALA A 57 5.25 -5.58 -3.94
CA ALA A 57 4.98 -4.29 -4.57
C ALA A 57 5.23 -3.12 -3.61
N VAL A 58 4.71 -3.19 -2.37
CA VAL A 58 4.93 -2.14 -1.36
C VAL A 58 6.40 -2.04 -0.98
N PHE A 59 7.07 -3.18 -0.77
CA PHE A 59 8.50 -3.23 -0.47
C PHE A 59 9.34 -2.59 -1.58
N TRP A 60 9.09 -2.92 -2.85
CA TRP A 60 9.88 -2.36 -3.94
C TRP A 60 9.54 -0.90 -4.20
N VAL A 61 8.28 -0.48 -4.07
CA VAL A 61 7.92 0.94 -4.27
C VAL A 61 8.51 1.82 -3.15
N LEU A 62 8.27 1.47 -1.88
CA LEU A 62 8.74 2.29 -0.75
C LEU A 62 10.22 2.05 -0.46
N GLY A 63 10.65 0.80 -0.49
CA GLY A 63 12.04 0.43 -0.22
C GLY A 63 12.99 0.92 -1.30
N ALA A 64 12.65 0.74 -2.60
CA ALA A 64 13.55 1.24 -3.65
C ALA A 64 13.59 2.78 -3.68
N THR A 65 12.47 3.47 -3.43
CA THR A 65 12.50 4.94 -3.37
C THR A 65 13.34 5.45 -2.21
N LEU A 66 13.20 4.86 -1.01
CA LEU A 66 13.99 5.23 0.16
C LEU A 66 15.48 4.91 -0.06
N VAL A 67 15.80 3.76 -0.65
CA VAL A 67 17.18 3.40 -1.02
C VAL A 67 17.74 4.39 -2.04
N VAL A 68 17.01 4.70 -3.12
CA VAL A 68 17.49 5.61 -4.17
C VAL A 68 17.71 7.03 -3.63
N ILE A 69 16.73 7.57 -2.90
CA ILE A 69 16.82 8.92 -2.31
C ILE A 69 17.91 8.95 -1.25
N GLY A 70 17.95 7.96 -0.36
CA GLY A 70 18.94 7.85 0.71
C GLY A 70 20.35 7.71 0.16
N SER A 71 20.55 6.90 -0.88
CA SER A 71 21.82 6.82 -1.59
C SER A 71 22.19 8.17 -2.22
N HIS A 72 21.26 8.82 -2.94
CA HIS A 72 21.55 10.12 -3.55
C HIS A 72 21.94 11.19 -2.52
N ALA A 73 21.24 11.25 -1.39
CA ALA A 73 21.57 12.15 -0.29
C ALA A 73 22.92 11.81 0.36
N ALA A 74 23.18 10.52 0.63
CA ALA A 74 24.43 10.09 1.24
C ALA A 74 25.66 10.42 0.39
N PHE A 75 25.57 10.29 -0.94
CA PHE A 75 26.67 10.67 -1.83
C PHE A 75 26.85 12.19 -1.93
N HIS A 76 25.76 12.97 -1.91
CA HIS A 76 25.83 14.43 -1.96
C HIS A 76 26.47 15.05 -0.69
N GLU A 77 26.23 14.47 0.48
CA GLU A 77 26.91 14.88 1.73
C GLU A 77 28.42 14.61 1.65
N VAL A 78 28.82 13.46 1.10
CA VAL A 78 30.23 13.08 0.94
C VAL A 78 30.97 14.00 -0.04
N GLU A 79 30.34 14.38 -1.16
CA GLU A 79 30.93 15.32 -2.11
C GLU A 79 31.12 16.71 -1.49
N GLY A 80 30.15 17.18 -0.69
CA GLY A 80 30.23 18.47 0.02
C GLY A 80 31.37 18.55 1.02
N ASP A 81 31.56 17.52 1.85
CA ASP A 81 32.67 17.44 2.82
C ASP A 81 34.05 17.41 2.13
N VAL A 82 34.16 16.72 0.99
CA VAL A 82 35.42 16.63 0.23
C VAL A 82 35.77 17.96 -0.45
N GLU A 83 34.77 18.67 -0.98
CA GLU A 83 34.98 19.98 -1.62
C GLU A 83 35.36 21.07 -0.59
N GLU A 84 34.78 21.04 0.62
CA GLU A 84 35.13 21.95 1.71
C GLU A 84 36.57 21.74 2.21
N LEU A 85 37.01 20.48 2.34
CA LEU A 85 38.39 20.13 2.73
C LEU A 85 39.45 20.51 1.69
N GLN A 86 39.09 20.63 0.40
CA GLN A 86 40.00 21.12 -0.65
C GLN A 86 40.01 22.65 -0.78
N MET A 87 39.05 23.35 -0.17
CA MET A 87 38.92 24.82 -0.20
C MET A 87 39.48 25.52 1.05
N GLU A 88 40.24 24.83 1.90
CA GLU A 88 41.13 25.46 2.89
C GLU A 88 42.50 25.75 2.23
N PRO A 89 42.75 26.98 1.72
CA PRO A 89 44.08 27.38 1.32
C PRO A 89 44.93 27.67 2.57
N VAL A 90 46.01 26.92 2.73
CA VAL A 90 47.15 27.27 3.60
C VAL A 90 47.90 28.50 3.10
#